data_AF-A0A4Y8WME3-F1
#
_entry.id   AF-A0A4Y8WME3-F1
#
_cell.length_a   1.000
_cell.length_b   1.000
_cell.length_c   1.000
_cell.angle_alpha   90.00
_cell.angle_beta   90.00
_cell.angle_gamma   90.00
#
_symmetry.space_group_name_H-M   'P 1'
#
loop_
_entity.id
_entity.type
_entity.pdbx_description
1 polymer ?
#
loop_
_entity_poly.entity_id
_entity_poly.type
_entity_poly.pdbx_seq_one_letter_code
_entity_poly.pdbx_strand_id
1 'polypeptide(L)'
;MYRLLPFLAIILLLPGCQLLQQAKGINQRHYAAGELQRITQELQAQEPSFEVPSTLYLTDDYGKYTEELEKLLNITTTSQPMGAKIALLMGNGEALLHRTSDTILLANAHLLMGNIVEADRLMGLSATRDLATEAIIHIRQERMDEGIALLEKLIRQSANADVQLRAARLMSLLGKGGWDYLMRQSSSEWERFMAATRLGNRTASTPREVAYVSYVSAMEQPDSLRTKKATQLLLAQPTAPWRQYALLQLIPHIIAEKLWVELYRVAKELPEMAKSYPIYYQVLEFEKEVELLARYEAPETPTQNTMPIAPREGSFRAVWGNVTNVDNWVMERSSRISTPTLTVRPTAEQYRHIYQLISRTLQSFPPSP
;
A
#
# COMPACT_ATOMS: atom_id res chain seq x y z
N MET A 1 78.22 -11.73 5.92
CA MET A 1 77.19 -12.15 6.89
C MET A 1 75.90 -11.28 6.89
N TYR A 2 75.60 -10.49 5.83
CA TYR A 2 74.44 -9.56 5.83
C TYR A 2 73.32 -9.88 4.83
N ARG A 3 73.36 -11.04 4.13
CA ARG A 3 72.36 -11.39 3.10
C ARG A 3 71.18 -12.25 3.59
N LEU A 4 71.20 -12.72 4.85
CA LEU A 4 70.15 -13.60 5.41
C LEU A 4 69.12 -12.87 6.30
N LEU A 5 69.45 -11.68 6.80
CA LEU A 5 68.59 -10.85 7.66
C LEU A 5 67.28 -10.37 6.99
N PRO A 6 67.26 -9.92 5.71
CA PRO A 6 66.00 -9.51 5.07
C PRO A 6 65.09 -10.72 4.77
N PHE A 7 65.66 -11.90 4.51
CA PHE A 7 64.88 -13.13 4.34
C PHE A 7 64.22 -13.59 5.65
N LEU A 8 64.92 -13.48 6.79
CA LEU A 8 64.35 -13.80 8.10
C LEU A 8 63.22 -12.83 8.50
N ALA A 9 63.35 -11.55 8.15
CA ALA A 9 62.31 -10.54 8.39
C ALA A 9 61.05 -10.79 7.55
N ILE A 10 61.19 -11.21 6.28
CA ILE A 10 60.05 -11.58 5.42
C ILE A 10 59.33 -12.83 5.96
N ILE A 11 60.09 -13.84 6.42
CA ILE A 11 59.54 -15.06 7.02
C ILE A 11 58.78 -14.77 8.33
N LEU A 12 59.15 -13.74 9.09
CA LEU A 12 58.46 -13.30 10.30
C LEU A 12 57.29 -12.32 10.03
N LEU A 13 57.33 -11.55 8.94
CA LEU A 13 56.28 -10.61 8.55
C LEU A 13 55.09 -11.28 7.83
N LEU A 14 55.33 -12.35 7.08
CA LEU A 14 54.28 -13.11 6.38
C LEU A 14 53.23 -13.71 7.34
N PRO A 15 53.59 -14.35 8.47
CA PRO A 15 52.64 -14.80 9.50
C PRO A 15 51.89 -13.63 10.15
N GLY A 16 52.56 -12.49 10.37
CA GLY A 16 51.95 -11.29 10.92
C GLY A 16 50.88 -10.70 10.00
N CYS A 17 51.14 -10.65 8.69
CA CYS A 17 50.17 -10.25 7.68
C CYS A 17 49.00 -11.23 7.57
N GLN A 18 49.26 -12.54 7.65
CA GLN A 18 48.21 -13.56 7.67
C GLN A 18 47.33 -13.44 8.93
N LEU A 19 47.93 -13.22 10.11
CA LEU A 19 47.20 -13.00 11.36
C LEU A 19 46.36 -11.73 11.31
N LEU A 20 46.89 -10.63 10.76
CA LEU A 20 46.13 -9.39 10.56
C LEU A 20 44.98 -9.56 9.58
N GLN A 21 45.17 -10.32 8.49
CA GLN A 21 44.10 -10.67 7.56
C GLN A 21 43.03 -11.56 8.21
N GLN A 22 43.43 -12.53 9.02
CA GLN A 22 42.51 -13.38 9.78
C GLN A 22 41.71 -12.57 10.81
N ALA A 23 42.38 -11.71 11.60
CA ALA A 23 41.74 -10.83 12.56
C ALA A 23 40.76 -9.85 11.88
N LYS A 24 41.15 -9.27 10.74
CA LYS A 24 40.26 -8.42 9.93
C LYS A 24 39.04 -9.22 9.46
N GLY A 25 39.23 -10.43 8.96
CA GLY A 25 38.14 -11.30 8.51
C GLY A 25 37.18 -11.70 9.64
N ILE A 26 37.69 -11.99 10.83
CA ILE A 26 36.88 -12.29 12.02
C ILE A 26 36.08 -11.06 12.45
N ASN A 27 36.72 -9.89 12.54
CA ASN A 27 36.03 -8.64 12.89
C ASN A 27 34.95 -8.26 11.88
N GLN A 28 35.22 -8.41 10.58
CA GLN A 28 34.23 -8.16 9.53
C GLN A 28 33.02 -9.10 9.65
N ARG A 29 33.25 -10.38 9.96
CA ARG A 29 32.15 -11.33 10.18
C ARG A 29 31.32 -11.00 11.42
N HIS A 30 31.96 -10.65 12.53
CA HIS A 30 31.24 -10.25 13.75
C HIS A 30 30.45 -8.97 13.54
N TYR A 31 31.05 -7.96 12.91
CA TYR A 31 30.37 -6.72 12.55
C TYR A 31 29.15 -7.01 11.67
N ALA A 32 29.35 -7.77 10.60
CA ALA A 32 28.29 -8.08 9.65
C ALA A 32 27.18 -8.94 10.28
N ALA A 33 27.50 -9.86 11.17
CA ALA A 33 26.49 -10.64 11.91
C ALA A 33 25.68 -9.75 12.88
N GLY A 34 26.34 -8.82 13.58
CA GLY A 34 25.69 -7.86 14.48
C GLY A 34 24.75 -6.91 13.73
N GLU A 35 25.21 -6.32 12.62
CA GLU A 35 24.38 -5.45 11.78
C GLU A 35 23.22 -6.22 11.14
N LEU A 36 23.46 -7.43 10.64
CA LEU A 36 22.40 -8.26 10.07
C LEU A 36 21.32 -8.59 11.11
N GLN A 37 21.72 -8.86 12.35
CA GLN A 37 20.78 -9.10 13.45
C GLN A 37 19.99 -7.83 13.79
N ARG A 38 20.64 -6.67 13.87
CA ARG A 38 19.97 -5.38 14.09
C ARG A 38 18.91 -5.11 13.00
N ILE A 39 19.31 -5.20 11.73
CA ILE A 39 18.40 -4.99 10.58
C ILE A 39 17.24 -5.99 10.63
N THR A 40 17.51 -7.27 10.91
CA THR A 40 16.48 -8.30 11.04
C THR A 40 15.44 -7.94 12.10
N GLN A 41 15.86 -7.47 13.28
CA GLN A 41 14.96 -7.07 14.36
C GLN A 41 14.13 -5.83 14.00
N GLU A 42 14.75 -4.84 13.35
CA GLU A 42 14.05 -3.64 12.91
C GLU A 42 13.01 -3.95 11.82
N LEU A 43 13.33 -4.83 10.87
CA LEU A 43 12.40 -5.32 9.85
C LEU A 43 11.23 -6.11 10.44
N GLN A 44 11.47 -6.93 11.47
CA GLN A 44 10.40 -7.66 12.16
C GLN A 44 9.39 -6.72 12.84
N ALA A 45 9.88 -5.61 13.41
CA ALA A 45 9.06 -4.60 14.08
C ALA A 45 8.38 -3.61 13.13
N GLN A 46 8.79 -3.58 11.86
CA GLN A 46 8.25 -2.68 10.85
C GLN A 46 6.76 -2.95 10.58
N GLU A 47 6.03 -1.89 10.22
CA GLU A 47 4.65 -2.03 9.76
C GLU A 47 4.59 -2.91 8.50
N PRO A 48 3.55 -3.75 8.36
CA PRO A 48 3.46 -4.66 7.24
C PRO A 48 3.18 -3.93 5.94
N SER A 49 3.77 -4.43 4.85
CA SER A 49 3.29 -4.12 3.51
C SER A 49 1.89 -4.68 3.31
N PHE A 50 1.08 -3.98 2.51
CA PHE A 50 -0.28 -4.39 2.14
C PHE A 50 -0.31 -5.12 0.79
N GLU A 51 0.87 -5.39 0.24
CA GLU A 51 1.02 -6.18 -0.98
C GLU A 51 1.20 -7.66 -0.65
N VAL A 52 0.77 -8.53 -1.56
CA VAL A 52 1.07 -9.95 -1.46
C VAL A 52 2.57 -10.11 -1.62
N PRO A 53 3.28 -10.69 -0.63
CA PRO A 53 4.74 -10.79 -0.68
C PRO A 53 5.17 -11.85 -1.72
N SER A 54 6.37 -11.70 -2.25
CA SER A 54 6.97 -12.70 -3.16
C SER A 54 7.52 -13.91 -2.41
N THR A 55 7.69 -13.83 -1.09
CA THR A 55 8.13 -14.93 -0.24
C THR A 55 7.63 -14.74 1.20
N LEU A 56 7.48 -15.83 1.95
CA LEU A 56 7.16 -15.77 3.38
C LEU A 56 8.40 -15.63 4.27
N TYR A 57 9.60 -15.66 3.71
CA TYR A 57 10.81 -15.32 4.44
C TYR A 57 10.95 -13.81 4.59
N LEU A 58 11.76 -13.38 5.56
CA LEU A 58 11.96 -11.97 5.86
C LEU A 58 12.68 -11.24 4.70
N THR A 59 12.08 -10.13 4.27
CA THR A 59 12.52 -9.25 3.19
C THR A 59 12.35 -7.80 3.65
N ASP A 60 13.19 -6.90 3.12
CA ASP A 60 13.05 -5.47 3.23
C ASP A 60 12.08 -4.97 2.16
N ASP A 61 10.78 -5.12 2.44
CA ASP A 61 9.69 -4.84 1.51
C ASP A 61 9.63 -3.36 1.08
N TYR A 62 10.30 -2.47 1.81
CA TYR A 62 10.34 -1.02 1.55
C TYR A 62 11.70 -0.54 1.03
N GLY A 63 12.69 -1.42 0.90
CA GLY A 63 14.05 -1.08 0.48
C GLY A 63 14.79 -0.12 1.41
N LYS A 64 14.38 0.00 2.68
CA LYS A 64 14.92 0.94 3.66
C LYS A 64 16.40 0.71 3.97
N TYR A 65 16.83 -0.55 3.97
CA TYR A 65 18.17 -1.00 4.34
C TYR A 65 18.99 -1.46 3.13
N THR A 66 18.53 -1.20 1.90
CA THR A 66 19.17 -1.67 0.66
C THR A 66 20.68 -1.37 0.62
N GLU A 67 21.09 -0.12 0.86
CA GLU A 67 22.51 0.26 0.82
C GLU A 67 23.34 -0.42 1.91
N GLU A 68 22.78 -0.61 3.10
CA GLU A 68 23.45 -1.27 4.23
C GLU A 68 23.62 -2.75 3.94
N LEU A 69 22.57 -3.39 3.42
CA LEU A 69 22.60 -4.80 3.01
C LEU A 69 23.54 -5.02 1.83
N GLU A 70 23.63 -4.12 0.86
CA GLU A 70 24.63 -4.19 -0.23
C GLU A 70 26.06 -4.12 0.29
N LYS A 71 26.33 -3.21 1.24
CA LYS A 71 27.66 -3.14 1.90
C LYS A 71 27.96 -4.46 2.60
N LEU A 72 27.00 -5.04 3.32
CA LEU A 72 27.13 -6.34 3.97
C LEU A 72 27.33 -7.49 2.96
N LEU A 73 26.65 -7.44 1.82
CA LEU A 73 26.76 -8.43 0.75
C LEU A 73 28.13 -8.41 0.06
N ASN A 74 28.73 -7.22 -0.06
CA ASN A 74 30.05 -7.03 -0.66
C ASN A 74 31.20 -7.50 0.24
N ILE A 75 31.04 -7.42 1.57
CA ILE A 75 32.05 -7.90 2.52
C ILE A 75 31.89 -9.39 2.86
N THR A 76 30.74 -9.99 2.54
CA THR A 76 30.51 -11.43 2.69
C THR A 76 30.92 -12.17 1.42
N THR A 77 31.67 -13.27 1.57
CA THR A 77 32.08 -14.10 0.43
C THR A 77 30.90 -14.89 -0.13
N THR A 78 30.96 -15.27 -1.42
CA THR A 78 29.88 -15.94 -2.17
C THR A 78 29.44 -17.30 -1.61
N SER A 79 30.29 -17.99 -0.85
CA SER A 79 30.04 -19.35 -0.34
C SER A 79 29.53 -19.42 1.10
N GLN A 80 29.19 -18.29 1.73
CA GLN A 80 28.67 -18.28 3.10
C GLN A 80 27.14 -18.25 3.12
N PRO A 81 26.46 -19.05 3.98
CA PRO A 81 25.00 -19.01 4.14
C PRO A 81 24.48 -17.62 4.52
N MET A 82 25.36 -16.80 5.11
CA MET A 82 25.10 -15.41 5.41
C MET A 82 24.90 -14.53 4.16
N GLY A 83 25.65 -14.78 3.07
CA GLY A 83 25.48 -14.04 1.81
C GLY A 83 24.12 -14.32 1.17
N ALA A 84 23.67 -15.58 1.20
CA ALA A 84 22.32 -15.94 0.78
C ALA A 84 21.24 -15.29 1.68
N LYS A 85 21.45 -15.27 3.01
CA LYS A 85 20.54 -14.59 3.93
C LYS A 85 20.45 -13.08 3.66
N ILE A 86 21.57 -12.41 3.38
CA ILE A 86 21.58 -10.98 3.03
C ILE A 86 20.84 -10.75 1.71
N ALA A 87 21.12 -11.54 0.68
CA ALA A 87 20.43 -11.42 -0.61
C ALA A 87 18.92 -11.66 -0.50
N LEU A 88 18.51 -12.62 0.33
CA LEU A 88 17.10 -12.87 0.65
C LEU A 88 16.48 -11.68 1.38
N LEU A 89 17.15 -11.12 2.40
CA LEU A 89 16.65 -9.92 3.10
C LEU A 89 16.52 -8.71 2.19
N MET A 90 17.41 -8.56 1.21
CA MET A 90 17.30 -7.51 0.20
C MET A 90 16.11 -7.70 -0.76
N GLY A 91 15.48 -8.88 -0.78
CA GLY A 91 14.52 -9.24 -1.81
C GLY A 91 15.15 -9.37 -3.21
N ASN A 92 16.48 -9.51 -3.30
CA ASN A 92 17.19 -9.55 -4.58
C ASN A 92 17.40 -11.01 -5.04
N GLY A 93 16.50 -11.47 -5.91
CA GLY A 93 16.54 -12.82 -6.47
C GLY A 93 17.81 -13.13 -7.27
N GLU A 94 18.30 -12.19 -8.08
CA GLU A 94 19.54 -12.38 -8.87
C GLU A 94 20.75 -12.59 -7.96
N ALA A 95 20.89 -11.74 -6.94
CA ALA A 95 21.95 -11.88 -5.94
C ALA A 95 21.84 -13.21 -5.20
N LEU A 96 20.63 -13.66 -4.87
CA LEU A 96 20.40 -14.91 -4.16
C LEU A 96 20.82 -16.13 -5.01
N LEU A 97 20.49 -16.14 -6.31
CA LEU A 97 20.90 -17.20 -7.24
C LEU A 97 22.42 -17.41 -7.27
N HIS A 98 23.19 -16.33 -7.26
CA HIS A 98 24.66 -16.40 -7.29
C HIS A 98 25.30 -16.85 -5.96
N ARG A 99 24.50 -16.96 -4.88
CA ARG A 99 24.97 -17.14 -3.50
C ARG A 99 24.48 -18.44 -2.86
N THR A 100 23.67 -19.23 -3.56
CA THR A 100 23.09 -20.46 -3.01
C THR A 100 23.11 -21.61 -4.01
N SER A 101 23.24 -22.82 -3.48
CA SER A 101 22.98 -24.07 -4.19
C SER A 101 21.81 -24.85 -3.58
N ASP A 102 21.18 -24.30 -2.55
CA ASP A 102 20.02 -24.90 -1.88
C ASP A 102 18.77 -24.72 -2.75
N THR A 103 18.07 -25.82 -3.04
CA THR A 103 16.92 -25.83 -3.97
C THR A 103 15.77 -24.93 -3.50
N ILE A 104 15.51 -24.85 -2.18
CA ILE A 104 14.45 -24.00 -1.64
C ILE A 104 14.83 -22.53 -1.81
N LEU A 105 16.08 -22.15 -1.51
CA LEU A 105 16.55 -20.78 -1.72
C LEU A 105 16.60 -20.40 -3.20
N LEU A 106 16.92 -21.34 -4.11
CA LEU A 106 16.82 -21.11 -5.55
C LEU A 106 15.37 -20.87 -5.99
N ALA A 107 14.41 -21.68 -5.49
CA ALA A 107 12.99 -21.46 -5.77
C ALA A 107 12.53 -20.09 -5.28
N ASN A 108 12.94 -19.66 -4.07
CA ASN A 108 12.64 -18.33 -3.55
C ASN A 108 13.29 -17.21 -4.36
N ALA A 109 14.49 -17.41 -4.89
CA ALA A 109 15.13 -16.46 -5.80
C ALA A 109 14.28 -16.26 -7.07
N HIS A 110 13.76 -17.35 -7.65
CA HIS A 110 12.84 -17.28 -8.79
C HIS A 110 11.51 -16.59 -8.44
N LEU A 111 10.95 -16.83 -7.26
CA LEU A 111 9.77 -16.11 -6.79
C LEU A 111 10.01 -14.60 -6.65
N LEU A 112 11.16 -14.19 -6.11
CA LEU A 112 11.55 -12.78 -5.99
C LEU A 112 11.67 -12.10 -7.36
N MET A 113 12.07 -12.83 -8.40
CA MET A 113 12.10 -12.35 -9.79
C MET A 113 10.76 -12.48 -10.53
N GLY A 114 9.70 -12.98 -9.88
CA GLY A 114 8.39 -13.19 -10.49
C GLY A 114 8.28 -14.43 -11.40
N ASN A 115 9.28 -15.30 -11.42
CA ASN A 115 9.26 -16.54 -12.22
C ASN A 115 8.64 -17.70 -11.42
N ILE A 116 7.31 -17.72 -11.36
CA ILE A 116 6.55 -18.70 -10.59
C ILE A 116 6.69 -20.11 -11.14
N VAL A 117 6.78 -20.26 -12.47
CA VAL A 117 6.88 -21.57 -13.14
C VAL A 117 8.18 -22.28 -12.78
N GLU A 118 9.30 -21.56 -12.80
CA GLU A 118 10.59 -22.16 -12.44
C GLU A 118 10.67 -22.45 -10.94
N ALA A 119 10.10 -21.59 -10.09
CA ALA A 119 9.99 -21.86 -8.66
C ALA A 119 9.22 -23.16 -8.37
N ASP A 120 8.07 -23.35 -9.02
CA ASP A 120 7.25 -24.57 -8.90
C ASP A 120 8.02 -25.82 -9.39
N ARG A 121 8.72 -25.70 -10.53
CA ARG A 121 9.58 -26.78 -11.05
C ARG A 121 10.67 -27.17 -10.05
N LEU A 122 11.35 -26.19 -9.45
CA LEU A 122 12.40 -26.43 -8.46
C LEU A 122 11.84 -27.06 -7.19
N MET A 123 10.66 -26.63 -6.74
CA MET A 123 9.98 -27.25 -5.60
C MET A 123 9.60 -28.70 -5.86
N GLY A 124 9.18 -29.03 -7.10
CA GLY A 124 8.93 -30.42 -7.51
C GLY A 124 10.18 -31.32 -7.54
N LEU A 125 11.38 -30.73 -7.61
CA LEU A 125 12.67 -31.45 -7.58
C LEU A 125 13.29 -31.51 -6.17
N SER A 126 12.77 -30.73 -5.22
CA SER A 126 13.32 -30.66 -3.86
C SER A 126 13.07 -31.98 -3.10
N ALA A 127 14.10 -32.49 -2.43
CA ALA A 127 13.97 -33.64 -1.53
C ALA A 127 13.20 -33.29 -0.24
N THR A 128 13.19 -32.00 0.13
CA THR A 128 12.53 -31.48 1.33
C THR A 128 11.35 -30.61 0.92
N ARG A 129 10.21 -30.86 1.56
CA ARG A 129 8.99 -30.08 1.33
C ARG A 129 9.05 -28.78 2.12
N ASP A 130 9.03 -27.64 1.44
CA ASP A 130 8.94 -26.33 2.08
C ASP A 130 7.56 -25.72 1.87
N LEU A 131 6.73 -25.79 2.92
CA LEU A 131 5.35 -25.32 2.89
C LEU A 131 5.26 -23.81 2.66
N ALA A 132 6.28 -23.05 3.06
CA ALA A 132 6.28 -21.59 2.95
C ALA A 132 6.38 -21.14 1.49
N THR A 133 7.30 -21.75 0.74
CA THR A 133 7.51 -21.51 -0.69
C THR A 133 6.33 -22.05 -1.51
N GLU A 134 5.84 -23.26 -1.19
CA GLU A 134 4.65 -23.83 -1.84
C GLU A 134 3.42 -22.93 -1.67
N ALA A 135 3.15 -22.41 -0.46
CA ALA A 135 2.00 -21.56 -0.22
C ALA A 135 1.97 -20.33 -1.14
N ILE A 136 3.13 -19.68 -1.34
CA ILE A 136 3.24 -18.53 -2.24
C ILE A 136 3.04 -18.95 -3.69
N ILE A 137 3.62 -20.07 -4.13
CA ILE A 137 3.43 -20.59 -5.49
C ILE A 137 1.93 -20.82 -5.77
N HIS A 138 1.23 -21.52 -4.88
CA HIS A 138 -0.20 -21.78 -5.03
C HIS A 138 -1.03 -20.49 -5.12
N ILE A 139 -0.78 -19.52 -4.23
CA ILE A 139 -1.46 -18.22 -4.24
C ILE A 139 -1.20 -17.46 -5.56
N ARG A 140 0.04 -17.48 -6.04
CA ARG A 140 0.44 -16.79 -7.28
C ARG A 140 -0.09 -17.46 -8.54
N GLN A 141 -0.39 -18.76 -8.48
CA GLN A 141 -1.05 -19.51 -9.56
C GLN A 141 -2.58 -19.53 -9.42
N GLU A 142 -3.15 -18.65 -8.60
CA GLU A 142 -4.60 -18.53 -8.37
C GLU A 142 -5.24 -19.76 -7.70
N ARG A 143 -4.43 -20.68 -7.17
CA ARG A 143 -4.85 -21.86 -6.39
C ARG A 143 -5.04 -21.48 -4.92
N MET A 144 -6.00 -20.57 -4.67
CA MET A 144 -6.17 -19.93 -3.36
C MET A 144 -6.48 -20.91 -2.23
N ASP A 145 -7.33 -21.92 -2.45
CA ASP A 145 -7.71 -22.87 -1.40
C ASP A 145 -6.51 -23.70 -0.91
N GLU A 146 -5.66 -24.15 -1.85
CA GLU A 146 -4.42 -24.88 -1.54
C GLU A 146 -3.44 -23.99 -0.78
N GLY A 147 -3.26 -22.75 -1.24
CA GLY A 147 -2.41 -21.76 -0.57
C GLY A 147 -2.87 -21.44 0.85
N ILE A 148 -4.17 -21.19 1.05
CA ILE A 148 -4.75 -20.89 2.36
C ILE A 148 -4.56 -22.07 3.32
N ALA A 149 -4.81 -23.31 2.88
CA ALA A 149 -4.62 -24.48 3.71
C ALA A 149 -3.17 -24.64 4.19
N LEU A 150 -2.19 -24.32 3.33
CA LEU A 150 -0.77 -24.33 3.71
C LEU A 150 -0.43 -23.20 4.69
N LEU A 151 -0.97 -22.00 4.50
CA LEU A 151 -0.77 -20.88 5.44
C LEU A 151 -1.34 -21.22 6.83
N GLU A 152 -2.54 -21.80 6.91
CA GLU A 152 -3.11 -22.25 8.19
C GLU A 152 -2.21 -23.26 8.90
N LYS A 153 -1.66 -24.21 8.14
CA LYS A 153 -0.72 -25.20 8.67
C LYS A 153 0.56 -24.54 9.18
N LEU A 154 1.12 -23.60 8.43
CA LEU A 154 2.31 -22.84 8.83
C LEU A 154 2.10 -22.11 10.15
N ILE A 155 1.01 -21.34 10.28
CA ILE A 155 0.70 -20.59 11.50
C ILE A 155 0.63 -21.51 12.72
N ARG A 156 0.07 -22.72 12.58
CA ARG A 156 -0.10 -23.67 13.69
C ARG A 156 1.16 -24.48 14.01
N GLN A 157 1.99 -24.81 13.02
CA GLN A 157 2.98 -25.90 13.13
C GLN A 157 4.40 -25.52 12.71
N SER A 158 4.65 -24.35 12.12
CA SER A 158 6.00 -23.96 11.71
C SER A 158 6.91 -23.76 12.92
N ALA A 159 8.14 -24.28 12.84
CA ALA A 159 9.18 -24.03 13.84
C ALA A 159 9.78 -22.61 13.73
N ASN A 160 9.56 -21.93 12.59
CA ASN A 160 10.06 -20.59 12.35
C ASN A 160 8.97 -19.56 12.64
N ALA A 161 9.15 -18.81 13.73
CA ALA A 161 8.22 -17.77 14.18
C ALA A 161 8.04 -16.63 13.16
N ASP A 162 9.08 -16.28 12.39
CA ASP A 162 9.00 -15.24 11.36
C ASP A 162 8.08 -15.68 10.22
N VAL A 163 8.21 -16.94 9.80
CA VAL A 163 7.34 -17.52 8.78
C VAL A 163 5.91 -17.63 9.29
N GLN A 164 5.69 -17.98 10.57
CA GLN A 164 4.35 -17.98 11.17
C GLN A 164 3.72 -16.59 11.13
N LEU A 165 4.47 -15.57 11.54
CA LEU A 165 4.01 -14.19 11.56
C LEU A 165 3.69 -13.71 10.14
N ARG A 166 4.57 -13.96 9.16
CA ARG A 166 4.34 -13.59 7.76
C ARG A 166 3.19 -14.38 7.12
N ALA A 167 3.02 -15.66 7.46
CA ALA A 167 1.87 -16.44 7.03
C ALA A 167 0.56 -15.87 7.61
N ALA A 168 0.55 -15.48 8.88
CA ALA A 168 -0.60 -14.82 9.50
C ALA A 168 -0.90 -13.46 8.87
N ARG A 169 0.13 -12.66 8.54
CA ARG A 169 -0.01 -11.40 7.79
C ARG A 169 -0.64 -11.66 6.42
N LEU A 170 -0.14 -12.64 5.66
CA LEU A 170 -0.70 -12.95 4.35
C LEU A 170 -2.15 -13.44 4.43
N MET A 171 -2.48 -14.34 5.37
CA MET A 171 -3.88 -14.75 5.60
C MET A 171 -4.79 -13.55 5.90
N SER A 172 -4.27 -12.55 6.60
CA SER A 172 -5.01 -11.36 7.00
C SER A 172 -5.25 -10.42 5.80
N LEU A 173 -4.23 -10.23 4.96
CA LEU A 173 -4.35 -9.50 3.69
C LEU A 173 -5.36 -10.14 2.74
N LEU A 174 -5.38 -11.47 2.67
CA LEU A 174 -6.36 -12.22 1.88
C LEU A 174 -7.78 -12.20 2.48
N GLY A 175 -7.97 -11.60 3.66
CA GLY A 175 -9.25 -11.58 4.36
C GLY A 175 -9.70 -12.94 4.89
N LYS A 176 -8.77 -13.90 5.05
CA LYS A 176 -9.07 -15.29 5.42
C LYS A 176 -8.79 -15.63 6.89
N GLY A 177 -8.09 -14.77 7.63
CA GLY A 177 -7.86 -14.97 9.06
C GLY A 177 -6.50 -14.47 9.53
N GLY A 178 -5.88 -15.18 10.47
CA GLY A 178 -4.57 -14.82 11.03
C GLY A 178 -4.60 -13.73 12.10
N TRP A 179 -5.71 -13.02 12.28
CA TRP A 179 -5.86 -11.91 13.24
C TRP A 179 -5.56 -12.31 14.68
N ASP A 180 -6.05 -13.47 15.14
CA ASP A 180 -5.77 -13.98 16.48
C ASP A 180 -4.28 -14.14 16.77
N TYR A 181 -3.54 -14.65 15.78
CA TYR A 181 -2.11 -14.86 15.90
C TYR A 181 -1.38 -13.52 15.92
N LEU A 182 -1.72 -12.61 14.98
CA LEU A 182 -1.14 -11.27 14.90
C LEU A 182 -1.36 -10.46 16.19
N MET A 183 -2.58 -10.50 16.75
CA MET A 183 -2.91 -9.79 17.99
C MET A 183 -2.04 -10.24 19.17
N ARG A 184 -1.69 -11.53 19.24
CA ARG A 184 -0.94 -12.12 20.36
C ARG A 184 0.57 -12.09 20.17
N GLN A 185 1.05 -12.27 18.94
CA GLN A 185 2.45 -12.57 18.65
C GLN A 185 3.19 -11.44 17.92
N SER A 186 2.48 -10.48 17.30
CA SER A 186 3.17 -9.39 16.61
C SER A 186 3.86 -8.42 17.58
N SER A 187 5.10 -8.07 17.27
CA SER A 187 5.86 -7.00 17.93
C SER A 187 5.39 -5.60 17.52
N SER A 188 4.68 -5.46 16.41
CA SER A 188 4.16 -4.18 15.93
C SER A 188 2.85 -3.81 16.64
N GLU A 189 2.85 -2.67 17.32
CA GLU A 189 1.63 -2.12 17.96
C GLU A 189 0.51 -1.88 16.95
N TRP A 190 0.87 -1.38 15.76
CA TRP A 190 -0.07 -1.12 14.70
C TRP A 190 -0.74 -2.40 14.20
N GLU A 191 0.01 -3.49 14.02
CA GLU A 191 -0.55 -4.78 13.62
C GLU A 191 -1.50 -5.35 14.66
N ARG A 192 -1.13 -5.26 15.94
CA ARG A 192 -1.99 -5.70 17.04
C ARG A 192 -3.28 -4.89 17.07
N PHE A 193 -3.21 -3.58 16.86
CA PHE A 193 -4.39 -2.71 16.72
C PHE A 193 -5.28 -3.12 15.54
N MET A 194 -4.70 -3.34 14.36
CA MET A 194 -5.45 -3.75 13.16
C MET A 194 -6.14 -5.10 13.37
N ALA A 195 -5.44 -6.07 13.97
CA ALA A 195 -5.98 -7.37 14.31
C ALA A 195 -7.10 -7.29 15.35
N ALA A 196 -6.91 -6.50 16.42
CA ALA A 196 -7.94 -6.28 17.43
C ALA A 196 -9.21 -5.64 16.83
N THR A 197 -9.05 -4.67 15.93
CA THR A 197 -10.16 -4.04 15.20
C THR A 197 -10.94 -5.05 14.38
N ARG A 198 -10.25 -5.96 13.66
CA ARG A 198 -10.86 -7.05 12.88
C ARG A 198 -11.55 -8.11 13.75
N LEU A 199 -11.09 -8.28 14.98
CA LEU A 199 -11.73 -9.15 15.98
C LEU A 199 -12.88 -8.47 16.73
N GLY A 200 -13.23 -7.23 16.38
CA GLY A 200 -14.37 -6.49 16.92
C GLY A 200 -14.02 -5.44 17.99
N ASN A 201 -12.76 -5.32 18.40
CA ASN A 201 -12.34 -4.25 19.32
C ASN A 201 -12.10 -2.94 18.56
N ARG A 202 -13.11 -2.07 18.52
CA ARG A 202 -13.12 -0.83 17.72
C ARG A 202 -12.73 0.43 18.49
N THR A 203 -11.92 0.30 19.54
CA THR A 203 -11.39 1.46 20.28
C THR A 203 -10.31 2.14 19.46
N ALA A 204 -10.48 3.42 19.15
CA ALA A 204 -9.49 4.26 18.48
C ALA A 204 -9.20 5.50 19.34
N SER A 205 -7.93 5.88 19.42
CA SER A 205 -7.42 7.01 20.19
C SER A 205 -6.73 8.06 19.31
N THR A 206 -6.24 7.67 18.13
CA THR A 206 -5.59 8.59 17.18
C THR A 206 -6.43 8.82 15.92
N PRO A 207 -6.27 9.95 15.20
CA PRO A 207 -6.94 10.17 13.91
C PRO A 207 -6.71 9.05 12.90
N ARG A 208 -5.50 8.48 12.91
CA ARG A 208 -5.10 7.33 12.08
C ARG A 208 -5.92 6.08 12.42
N GLU A 209 -6.06 5.77 13.70
CA GLU A 209 -6.88 4.64 14.17
C GLU A 209 -8.36 4.87 13.88
N VAL A 210 -8.86 6.09 14.06
CA VAL A 210 -10.25 6.44 13.74
C VAL A 210 -10.55 6.23 12.25
N ALA A 211 -9.63 6.63 11.38
CA ALA A 211 -9.73 6.38 9.94
C ALA A 211 -9.76 4.88 9.63
N TYR A 212 -8.90 4.08 10.26
CA TYR A 212 -8.85 2.63 10.06
C TYR A 212 -10.13 1.94 10.57
N VAL A 213 -10.62 2.28 11.76
CA VAL A 213 -11.89 1.75 12.31
C VAL A 213 -13.07 2.12 11.40
N SER A 214 -13.10 3.37 10.90
CA SER A 214 -14.15 3.79 9.97
C SER A 214 -14.09 3.01 8.66
N TYR A 215 -12.89 2.73 8.14
CA TYR A 215 -12.68 1.88 6.97
C TYR A 215 -13.19 0.45 7.22
N VAL A 216 -12.76 -0.21 8.28
CA VAL A 216 -13.21 -1.58 8.62
C VAL A 216 -14.74 -1.62 8.78
N SER A 217 -15.32 -0.63 9.45
CA SER A 217 -16.77 -0.54 9.62
C SER A 217 -17.54 -0.35 8.32
N ALA A 218 -16.95 0.33 7.32
CA ALA A 218 -17.55 0.51 6.00
C ALA A 218 -17.44 -0.78 5.16
N MET A 219 -16.36 -1.54 5.29
CA MET A 219 -16.21 -2.83 4.61
C MET A 219 -17.17 -3.90 5.12
N GLU A 220 -17.44 -3.95 6.43
CA GLU A 220 -18.33 -4.96 7.02
C GLU A 220 -19.82 -4.67 6.79
N GLN A 221 -20.19 -3.39 6.76
CA GLN A 221 -21.57 -2.93 6.61
C GLN A 221 -21.55 -1.72 5.68
N PRO A 222 -21.45 -1.94 4.36
CA PRO A 222 -21.38 -0.86 3.40
C PRO A 222 -22.71 -0.12 3.34
N ASP A 223 -22.66 1.18 3.56
CA ASP A 223 -23.74 2.12 3.28
C ASP A 223 -23.12 3.45 2.80
N SER A 224 -23.91 4.29 2.11
CA SER A 224 -23.45 5.58 1.60
C SER A 224 -22.80 6.48 2.66
N LEU A 225 -23.32 6.51 3.90
CA LEU A 225 -22.81 7.38 4.97
C LEU A 225 -21.43 6.91 5.47
N ARG A 226 -21.29 5.62 5.77
CA ARG A 226 -20.06 5.00 6.28
C ARG A 226 -18.98 4.98 5.22
N THR A 227 -19.34 4.64 3.98
CA THR A 227 -18.40 4.61 2.85
C THR A 227 -17.88 6.02 2.57
N LYS A 228 -18.77 7.03 2.56
CA LYS A 228 -18.39 8.43 2.44
C LYS A 228 -17.47 8.89 3.58
N LYS A 229 -17.86 8.63 4.83
CA LYS A 229 -17.06 9.01 6.01
C LYS A 229 -15.69 8.33 6.02
N ALA A 230 -15.64 7.03 5.74
CA ALA A 230 -14.39 6.28 5.66
C ALA A 230 -13.48 6.86 4.58
N THR A 231 -14.01 7.10 3.38
CA THR A 231 -13.23 7.67 2.27
C THR A 231 -12.67 9.05 2.63
N GLN A 232 -13.47 9.92 3.24
CA GLN A 232 -13.01 11.25 3.66
C GLN A 232 -11.92 11.18 4.74
N LEU A 233 -12.08 10.29 5.73
CA LEU A 233 -11.09 10.10 6.78
C LEU A 233 -9.78 9.52 6.22
N LEU A 234 -9.85 8.60 5.26
CA LEU A 234 -8.68 8.03 4.60
C LEU A 234 -7.94 9.07 3.76
N LEU A 235 -8.65 9.88 2.99
CA LEU A 235 -8.06 10.97 2.20
C LEU A 235 -7.32 11.98 3.10
N ALA A 236 -7.76 12.14 4.36
CA ALA A 236 -7.10 12.98 5.35
C ALA A 236 -5.83 12.34 5.98
N GLN A 237 -5.43 11.12 5.60
CA GLN A 237 -4.25 10.42 6.12
C GLN A 237 -3.17 10.16 5.04
N PRO A 238 -2.62 11.20 4.37
CA PRO A 238 -1.76 11.03 3.18
C PRO A 238 -0.47 10.24 3.44
N THR A 239 0.04 10.24 4.68
CA THR A 239 1.29 9.56 5.06
C THR A 239 1.10 8.12 5.52
N ALA A 240 -0.14 7.64 5.64
CA ALA A 240 -0.38 6.28 6.12
C ALA A 240 -0.11 5.25 5.00
N PRO A 241 0.81 4.28 5.20
CA PRO A 241 1.19 3.33 4.14
C PRO A 241 0.02 2.43 3.70
N TRP A 242 -0.94 2.20 4.60
CA TRP A 242 -2.13 1.41 4.36
C TRP A 242 -3.28 2.17 3.68
N ARG A 243 -3.18 3.51 3.55
CA ARG A 243 -4.24 4.37 2.99
C ARG A 243 -4.61 3.91 1.58
N GLN A 244 -3.60 3.72 0.74
CA GLN A 244 -3.81 3.37 -0.67
C GLN A 244 -4.57 2.05 -0.79
N TYR A 245 -4.13 1.03 -0.04
CA TYR A 245 -4.83 -0.25 0.01
C TYR A 245 -6.28 -0.11 0.49
N ALA A 246 -6.52 0.61 1.58
CA ALA A 246 -7.88 0.82 2.11
C ALA A 246 -8.79 1.57 1.14
N LEU A 247 -8.26 2.59 0.44
CA LEU A 247 -9.00 3.31 -0.60
C LEU A 247 -9.34 2.39 -1.77
N LEU A 248 -8.39 1.57 -2.23
CA LEU A 248 -8.61 0.60 -3.31
C LEU A 248 -9.73 -0.39 -2.97
N GLN A 249 -9.74 -0.91 -1.75
CA GLN A 249 -10.77 -1.84 -1.27
C GLN A 249 -12.15 -1.19 -1.15
N LEU A 250 -12.22 0.13 -0.92
CA LEU A 250 -13.49 0.87 -0.86
C LEU A 250 -14.05 1.22 -2.24
N ILE A 251 -13.25 1.20 -3.32
CA ILE A 251 -13.69 1.61 -4.66
C ILE A 251 -15.00 0.92 -5.09
N PRO A 252 -15.15 -0.42 -4.99
CA PRO A 252 -16.38 -1.08 -5.39
C PRO A 252 -17.61 -0.55 -4.64
N HIS A 253 -17.44 -0.24 -3.35
CA HIS A 253 -18.51 0.33 -2.53
C HIS A 253 -18.80 1.80 -2.87
N ILE A 254 -17.78 2.61 -3.14
CA ILE A 254 -17.93 3.99 -3.60
C ILE A 254 -18.73 4.03 -4.91
N ILE A 255 -18.46 3.11 -5.83
CA ILE A 255 -19.16 2.99 -7.11
C ILE A 255 -20.60 2.50 -6.90
N ALA A 256 -20.80 1.44 -6.12
CA ALA A 256 -22.11 0.88 -5.83
C ALA A 256 -23.05 1.91 -5.18
N GLU A 257 -22.53 2.70 -4.24
CA GLU A 257 -23.24 3.77 -3.54
C GLU A 257 -23.27 5.09 -4.34
N LYS A 258 -22.69 5.12 -5.55
CA LYS A 258 -22.69 6.28 -6.47
C LYS A 258 -22.13 7.55 -5.81
N LEU A 259 -21.07 7.40 -5.03
CA LEU A 259 -20.38 8.48 -4.31
C LEU A 259 -19.38 9.17 -5.24
N TRP A 260 -19.89 9.92 -6.23
CA TRP A 260 -19.08 10.48 -7.32
C TRP A 260 -18.06 11.53 -6.86
N VAL A 261 -18.40 12.32 -5.84
CA VAL A 261 -17.49 13.31 -5.26
C VAL A 261 -16.30 12.63 -4.60
N GLU A 262 -16.55 11.57 -3.84
CA GLU A 262 -15.52 10.75 -3.22
C GLU A 262 -14.68 10.02 -4.28
N LEU A 263 -15.31 9.39 -5.27
CA LEU A 263 -14.61 8.69 -6.36
C LEU A 263 -13.64 9.61 -7.10
N TYR A 264 -14.08 10.83 -7.41
CA TYR A 264 -13.27 11.85 -8.05
C TYR A 264 -12.06 12.28 -7.20
N ARG A 265 -12.26 12.49 -5.90
CA ARG A 265 -11.16 12.83 -4.97
C ARG A 265 -10.12 11.70 -4.90
N VAL A 266 -10.57 10.45 -4.85
CA VAL A 266 -9.66 9.29 -4.87
C VAL A 266 -8.92 9.21 -6.21
N ALA A 267 -9.61 9.43 -7.34
CA ALA A 267 -8.98 9.43 -8.66
C ALA A 267 -7.89 10.51 -8.83
N LYS A 268 -8.08 11.69 -8.24
CA LYS A 268 -7.05 12.75 -8.22
C LYS A 268 -5.82 12.38 -7.39
N GLU A 269 -6.01 11.68 -6.28
CA GLU A 269 -4.95 11.32 -5.33
C GLU A 269 -4.18 10.06 -5.71
N LEU A 270 -4.79 9.14 -6.45
CA LEU A 270 -4.22 7.83 -6.83
C LEU A 270 -4.27 7.60 -8.36
N PRO A 271 -3.62 8.44 -9.17
CA PRO A 271 -3.71 8.37 -10.63
C PRO A 271 -3.09 7.07 -11.21
N GLU A 272 -2.09 6.52 -10.53
CA GLU A 272 -1.39 5.30 -10.98
C GLU A 272 -2.30 4.06 -11.01
N MET A 273 -3.38 4.07 -10.23
CA MET A 273 -4.33 2.96 -10.11
C MET A 273 -5.42 2.96 -11.20
N ALA A 274 -5.46 3.99 -12.04
CA ALA A 274 -6.44 4.11 -13.12
C ALA A 274 -6.34 2.98 -14.16
N LYS A 275 -5.19 2.29 -14.26
CA LYS A 275 -5.03 1.08 -15.09
C LYS A 275 -5.95 -0.07 -14.67
N SER A 276 -6.20 -0.19 -13.36
CA SER A 276 -7.04 -1.26 -12.79
C SER A 276 -8.52 -0.88 -12.72
N TYR A 277 -8.83 0.42 -12.80
CA TYR A 277 -10.19 0.94 -12.72
C TYR A 277 -10.44 1.99 -13.82
N PRO A 278 -10.86 1.58 -15.03
CA PRO A 278 -11.08 2.50 -16.15
C PRO A 278 -12.06 3.64 -15.85
N ILE A 279 -12.99 3.43 -14.91
CA ILE A 279 -13.93 4.45 -14.42
C ILE A 279 -13.23 5.69 -13.82
N TYR A 280 -11.96 5.58 -13.42
CA TYR A 280 -11.17 6.71 -12.92
C TYR A 280 -10.92 7.74 -14.01
N TYR A 281 -10.63 7.32 -15.25
CA TYR A 281 -10.48 8.26 -16.35
C TYR A 281 -11.80 8.97 -16.65
N GLN A 282 -12.91 8.24 -16.59
CA GLN A 282 -14.23 8.77 -16.89
C GLN A 282 -14.70 9.78 -15.85
N VAL A 283 -14.52 9.51 -14.54
CA VAL A 283 -14.95 10.45 -13.49
C VAL A 283 -14.16 11.75 -13.56
N LEU A 284 -12.90 11.72 -14.02
CA LEU A 284 -12.06 12.90 -14.20
C LEU A 284 -12.57 13.81 -15.33
N GLU A 285 -13.29 13.27 -16.33
CA GLU A 285 -13.93 14.08 -17.40
C GLU A 285 -15.07 14.96 -16.87
N PHE A 286 -15.66 14.61 -15.71
CA PHE A 286 -16.75 15.33 -15.05
C PHE A 286 -16.28 16.28 -13.94
N GLU A 287 -15.04 16.78 -14.01
CA GLU A 287 -14.45 17.66 -12.98
C GLU A 287 -15.39 18.78 -12.54
N LYS A 288 -15.98 19.51 -13.48
CA LYS A 288 -16.84 20.68 -13.20
C LYS A 288 -18.15 20.28 -12.54
N GLU A 289 -18.77 19.22 -13.03
CA GLU A 289 -20.03 18.68 -12.51
C GLU A 289 -19.84 18.13 -11.10
N VAL A 290 -18.74 17.44 -10.84
CA VAL A 290 -18.40 16.91 -9.52
C VAL A 290 -18.06 18.04 -8.53
N GLU A 291 -17.38 19.10 -8.96
CA GLU A 291 -17.15 20.28 -8.12
C GLU A 291 -18.45 20.95 -7.68
N LEU A 292 -19.45 21.02 -8.55
CA LEU A 292 -20.79 21.53 -8.22
C LEU A 292 -21.49 20.63 -7.19
N LEU A 293 -21.43 19.31 -7.36
CA LEU A 293 -21.96 18.36 -6.37
C LEU A 293 -21.26 18.54 -5.01
N ALA A 294 -19.94 18.63 -5.00
CA ALA A 294 -19.15 18.78 -3.78
C ALA A 294 -19.51 20.05 -2.99
N ARG A 295 -19.82 21.15 -3.69
CA ARG A 295 -20.26 22.41 -3.06
C ARG A 295 -21.66 22.32 -2.48
N TYR A 296 -22.55 21.54 -3.09
CA TYR A 296 -23.85 21.26 -2.50
C TYR A 296 -23.71 20.46 -1.20
N GLU A 297 -22.82 19.47 -1.21
CA GLU A 297 -22.61 18.54 -0.09
C GLU A 297 -21.77 19.11 1.06
N ALA A 298 -21.04 20.20 0.83
CA ALA A 298 -20.30 20.87 1.88
C ALA A 298 -21.27 21.44 2.94
N PRO A 299 -20.92 21.35 4.24
CA PRO A 299 -21.67 22.06 5.28
C PRO A 299 -21.65 23.56 4.97
N GLU A 300 -22.75 24.26 5.26
CA GLU A 300 -22.78 25.72 5.18
C GLU A 300 -21.74 26.27 6.14
N THR A 301 -20.56 26.63 5.62
CA THR A 301 -19.72 27.58 6.33
C THR A 301 -20.54 28.86 6.41
N PRO A 302 -20.83 29.39 7.61
CA PRO A 302 -21.43 30.71 7.70
C PRO A 302 -20.45 31.66 7.03
N THR A 303 -20.78 32.10 5.82
CA THR A 303 -20.08 33.17 5.15
C THR A 303 -20.11 34.32 6.14
N GLN A 304 -18.96 34.68 6.71
CA GLN A 304 -18.85 35.93 7.44
C GLN A 304 -19.34 37.00 6.47
N ASN A 305 -20.50 37.56 6.75
CA ASN A 305 -21.10 38.66 6.01
C ASN A 305 -20.12 39.84 6.06
N THR A 306 -19.21 39.93 5.10
CA THR A 306 -18.69 41.22 4.69
C THR A 306 -19.87 41.93 4.03
N MET A 307 -20.55 42.75 4.84
CA MET A 307 -21.58 43.68 4.36
C MET A 307 -21.05 44.40 3.12
N PRO A 308 -21.75 44.36 1.97
CA PRO A 308 -21.44 45.25 0.88
C PRO A 308 -21.74 46.68 1.35
N ILE A 309 -20.75 47.56 1.23
CA ILE A 309 -20.89 48.99 1.46
C ILE A 309 -22.05 49.49 0.58
N ALA A 310 -23.08 50.06 1.22
CA ALA A 310 -24.28 50.56 0.57
C ALA A 310 -23.93 51.63 -0.49
N PRO A 311 -24.41 51.50 -1.75
CA PRO A 311 -24.48 52.65 -2.64
C PRO A 311 -25.66 53.53 -2.22
N ARG A 312 -25.39 54.83 -2.16
CA ARG A 312 -26.37 55.88 -1.86
C ARG A 312 -27.55 55.86 -2.82
N GLU A 313 -28.72 56.14 -2.24
CA GLU A 313 -29.99 56.62 -2.81
C GLU A 313 -30.05 56.77 -4.35
N GLY A 314 -30.80 55.85 -4.97
CA GLY A 314 -31.30 55.98 -6.34
C GLY A 314 -32.48 55.04 -6.52
N SER A 315 -33.63 55.55 -7.00
CA SER A 315 -34.87 54.76 -7.11
C SER A 315 -34.71 53.51 -7.97
N PHE A 316 -35.41 52.43 -7.61
CA PHE A 316 -35.38 51.10 -8.23
C PHE A 316 -35.53 51.10 -9.77
N ARG A 317 -36.24 52.09 -10.33
CA ARG A 317 -36.42 52.28 -11.79
C ARG A 317 -35.16 52.76 -12.52
N ALA A 318 -34.26 53.48 -11.84
CA ALA A 318 -33.03 53.99 -12.44
C ALA A 318 -31.98 52.89 -12.65
N VAL A 319 -32.05 51.79 -11.88
CA VAL A 319 -31.08 50.69 -11.93
C VAL A 319 -31.50 49.59 -12.91
N TRP A 320 -32.81 49.35 -13.09
CA TRP A 320 -33.28 48.13 -13.77
C TRP A 320 -34.22 48.33 -14.98
N GLY A 321 -34.63 49.57 -15.31
CA GLY A 321 -35.52 49.83 -16.45
C GLY A 321 -36.90 49.15 -16.33
N ASN A 322 -37.83 49.45 -17.25
CA ASN A 322 -39.16 48.83 -17.25
C ASN A 322 -39.07 47.40 -17.81
N VAL A 323 -39.17 46.39 -16.93
CA VAL A 323 -39.28 44.99 -17.34
C VAL A 323 -40.76 44.63 -17.47
N THR A 324 -41.23 44.57 -18.72
CA THR A 324 -42.46 43.86 -19.10
C THR A 324 -42.18 42.37 -19.25
N ASN A 325 -43.21 41.62 -18.87
CA ASN A 325 -43.32 40.19 -18.65
C ASN A 325 -43.00 39.27 -19.86
N VAL A 326 -42.69 38.01 -19.51
CA VAL A 326 -42.84 36.71 -20.24
C VAL A 326 -41.76 36.19 -21.22
N ASP A 327 -41.37 34.93 -20.97
CA ASP A 327 -40.83 33.87 -21.85
C ASP A 327 -39.56 34.13 -22.68
N ASN A 328 -38.40 33.60 -22.23
CA ASN A 328 -37.29 33.24 -23.13
C ASN A 328 -36.21 32.30 -22.53
N TRP A 329 -36.59 31.30 -21.73
CA TRP A 329 -35.61 30.36 -21.13
C TRP A 329 -35.06 29.29 -22.11
N VAL A 330 -35.63 29.19 -23.32
CA VAL A 330 -35.20 28.20 -24.33
C VAL A 330 -34.11 28.74 -25.27
N MET A 331 -33.88 30.06 -25.34
CA MET A 331 -32.87 30.64 -26.26
C MET A 331 -31.46 30.86 -25.66
N GLU A 332 -31.23 30.59 -24.36
CA GLU A 332 -29.87 30.70 -23.79
C GLU A 332 -28.99 29.45 -23.99
N ARG A 333 -29.52 28.35 -24.56
CA ARG A 333 -28.74 27.11 -24.73
C ARG A 333 -27.86 27.03 -25.97
N SER A 334 -27.89 28.00 -26.90
CA SER A 334 -27.18 27.86 -28.19
C SER A 334 -26.09 28.89 -28.48
N SER A 335 -25.72 29.77 -27.55
CA SER A 335 -24.61 30.70 -27.80
C SER A 335 -23.74 30.94 -26.57
N ARG A 336 -22.53 30.34 -26.60
CA ARG A 336 -21.37 30.63 -25.73
C ARG A 336 -21.49 30.06 -24.31
N ILE A 337 -20.89 28.90 -24.02
CA ILE A 337 -19.50 28.83 -23.49
C ILE A 337 -19.02 30.21 -23.01
N SER A 338 -19.64 30.67 -21.93
CA SER A 338 -19.18 31.79 -21.13
C SER A 338 -19.26 31.28 -19.70
N THR A 339 -18.09 30.99 -19.13
CA THR A 339 -17.85 30.60 -17.74
C THR A 339 -18.90 31.15 -16.78
N PRO A 340 -19.81 30.32 -16.23
CA PRO A 340 -20.49 30.72 -15.01
C PRO A 340 -19.39 30.82 -13.95
N THR A 341 -19.27 31.99 -13.32
CA THR A 341 -18.52 32.13 -12.09
C THR A 341 -19.03 31.05 -11.14
N LEU A 342 -18.19 30.04 -10.90
CA LEU A 342 -18.38 28.97 -9.94
C LEU A 342 -18.40 29.56 -8.53
N THR A 343 -19.38 30.40 -8.19
CA THR A 343 -19.51 31.06 -6.87
C THR A 343 -20.85 30.77 -6.21
N VAL A 344 -21.82 30.24 -6.94
CA VAL A 344 -23.18 29.97 -6.42
C VAL A 344 -23.35 28.47 -6.14
N ARG A 345 -23.84 28.13 -4.94
CA ARG A 345 -24.21 26.76 -4.56
C ARG A 345 -25.41 26.32 -5.41
N PRO A 346 -25.39 25.13 -6.03
CA PRO A 346 -26.48 24.70 -6.91
C PRO A 346 -27.79 24.47 -6.12
N THR A 347 -28.93 24.62 -6.81
CA THR A 347 -30.24 24.28 -6.23
C THR A 347 -30.42 22.76 -6.10
N ALA A 348 -31.39 22.31 -5.30
CA ALA A 348 -31.68 20.88 -5.16
C ALA A 348 -32.05 20.20 -6.50
N GLU A 349 -32.72 20.91 -7.41
CA GLU A 349 -33.04 20.41 -8.75
C GLU A 349 -31.80 20.29 -9.63
N GLN A 350 -30.92 21.29 -9.61
CA GLN A 350 -29.64 21.26 -10.32
C GLN A 350 -28.76 20.12 -9.80
N TYR A 351 -28.67 19.95 -8.48
CA TYR A 351 -27.97 18.84 -7.86
C TYR A 351 -28.50 17.48 -8.35
N ARG A 352 -29.83 17.26 -8.29
CA ARG A 352 -30.43 16.00 -8.75
C ARG A 352 -30.18 15.75 -10.24
N HIS A 353 -30.26 16.79 -11.07
CA HIS A 353 -30.03 16.69 -12.50
C HIS A 353 -28.57 16.30 -12.82
N ILE A 354 -27.61 17.00 -12.22
CA ILE A 354 -26.18 16.73 -12.39
C ILE A 354 -25.83 15.33 -11.87
N TYR A 355 -26.37 14.96 -10.70
CA TYR A 355 -26.16 13.63 -10.11
C TYR A 355 -26.71 12.52 -11.01
N GLN A 356 -27.90 12.70 -11.59
CA GLN A 356 -28.48 11.73 -12.53
C GLN A 356 -27.68 11.65 -13.84
N LEU A 357 -27.19 12.78 -14.35
CA LEU A 357 -26.34 12.83 -15.54
C LEU A 357 -25.08 11.99 -15.33
N ILE A 358 -24.30 12.28 -14.28
CA ILE A 358 -23.08 11.53 -13.96
C ILE A 358 -23.41 10.06 -13.72
N SER A 359 -24.45 9.78 -12.93
CA SER A 359 -24.84 8.41 -12.59
C SER A 359 -25.18 7.57 -13.81
N ARG A 360 -25.87 8.15 -14.81
CA ARG A 360 -26.25 7.43 -16.03
C ARG A 360 -25.03 7.15 -16.91
N THR A 361 -24.15 8.14 -17.05
CA THR A 361 -22.95 8.02 -17.90
C THR A 361 -21.92 7.05 -17.32
N LEU A 362 -21.80 6.98 -16.00
CA LEU A 362 -20.86 6.08 -15.33
C LEU A 362 -21.45 4.67 -15.07
N GLN A 363 -22.78 4.46 -15.12
CA GLN A 363 -23.42 3.13 -14.97
C GLN A 363 -23.52 2.32 -16.26
N SER A 364 -23.35 2.93 -17.44
CA SER A 364 -23.41 2.20 -18.71
C SER A 364 -22.24 1.25 -18.95
N PHE A 365 -21.33 1.10 -17.97
CA PHE A 365 -20.19 0.20 -18.03
C PHE A 365 -20.25 -0.78 -16.86
N PRO A 366 -20.40 -2.09 -17.10
CA PRO A 366 -20.37 -3.06 -16.02
C PRO A 366 -18.98 -3.05 -15.37
N PRO A 367 -18.87 -3.38 -14.07
CA PRO A 367 -17.58 -3.72 -13.49
C PRO A 367 -17.03 -4.91 -14.30
N SER A 368 -15.88 -4.74 -14.95
CA SER A 368 -15.18 -5.90 -15.51
C SER A 368 -14.86 -6.88 -14.38
N PRO A 369 -15.08 -8.19 -14.57
CA PRO A 369 -14.85 -9.21 -13.57
C PRO A 369 -13.40 -9.29 -13.10
#